data_AF-A0A941DDK1-F1
#
_entry.id   AF-A0A941DDK1-F1
#
_cell.length_a   1.000
_cell.length_b   1.000
_cell.length_c   1.000
_cell.angle_alpha   90.00
_cell.angle_beta   90.00
_cell.angle_gamma   90.00
#
_symmetry.space_group_name_H-M   'P 1'
#
loop_
_entity.id
_entity.type
_entity.pdbx_description
1 polymer ?
#
loop_
_entity_poly.entity_id
_entity_poly.type
_entity_poly.pdbx_seq_one_letter_code
_entity_poly.pdbx_strand_id
1 'polypeptide(L)'
;MSILYLSLIAIVSAVVWHRSQRRFLLASALSAISATLLFELLTYVEAGSLDSFFMIASAFAFGLSFLISVAIGLLMRRLRE
;
A
#
# COMPACT_ATOMS: atom_id res chain seq x y z
N MET A 1 9.79 12.33 5.50
CA MET A 1 8.34 12.57 5.30
C MET A 1 7.70 11.51 4.40
N SER A 2 8.39 11.04 3.37
CA SER A 2 7.88 10.06 2.39
C SER A 2 7.35 8.75 2.99
N ILE A 3 7.98 8.22 4.05
CA ILE A 3 7.52 7.00 4.74
C ILE A 3 6.15 7.20 5.41
N LEU A 4 5.87 8.39 5.95
CA LEU A 4 4.57 8.70 6.55
C LEU A 4 3.48 8.72 5.49
N TYR A 5 3.74 9.33 4.32
CA TYR A 5 2.79 9.33 3.20
C TYR A 5 2.51 7.92 2.68
N LEU A 6 3.56 7.12 2.47
CA LEU A 6 3.43 5.72 2.07
C LEU A 6 2.58 4.93 3.08
N SER A 7 2.84 5.12 4.37
CA SER A 7 2.10 4.42 5.43
C SER A 7 0.63 4.82 5.45
N LEU A 8 0.33 6.11 5.32
CA LEU A 8 -1.05 6.63 5.27
C LEU A 8 -1.81 6.08 4.06
N ILE A 9 -1.20 6.14 2.87
CA ILE A 9 -1.78 5.61 1.63
C ILE A 9 -2.02 4.10 1.75
N ALA A 10 -1.04 3.35 2.26
CA ALA A 10 -1.16 1.91 2.48
C ALA A 10 -2.27 1.56 3.46
N ILE A 11 -2.43 2.33 4.54
CA ILE A 11 -3.51 2.13 5.51
C ILE A 11 -4.88 2.33 4.84
N VAL A 12 -5.05 3.44 4.12
CA VAL A 12 -6.32 3.76 3.46
C VAL A 12 -6.66 2.72 2.39
N SER A 13 -5.70 2.36 1.54
CA SER A 13 -5.88 1.29 0.54
C SER A 13 -6.26 -0.04 1.19
N ALA A 14 -5.59 -0.43 2.28
CA ALA A 14 -5.89 -1.67 2.99
C ALA A 14 -7.33 -1.68 3.51
N VAL A 15 -7.77 -0.59 4.14
CA VAL A 15 -9.14 -0.45 4.67
C VAL A 15 -10.17 -0.59 3.54
N VAL A 16 -9.94 0.06 2.39
CA VAL A 16 -10.85 0.01 1.24
C VAL A 16 -10.93 -1.40 0.67
N TRP A 17 -9.79 -2.03 0.38
CA TRP A 17 -9.75 -3.35 -0.26
C TRP A 17 -10.24 -4.46 0.66
N HIS A 18 -9.90 -4.46 1.96
CA HIS A 18 -10.39 -5.46 2.90
C HIS A 18 -11.89 -5.30 3.22
N ARG A 19 -12.47 -4.10 3.03
CA ARG A 19 -13.94 -3.94 3.09
C ARG A 19 -14.64 -4.48 1.86
N SER A 20 -14.07 -4.25 0.67
CA SER A 20 -14.68 -4.64 -0.60
C SER A 20 -14.50 -6.13 -0.93
N GLN A 21 -13.38 -6.74 -0.55
CA GLN A 21 -13.01 -8.09 -0.97
C GLN A 21 -13.09 -9.08 0.19
N ARG A 22 -13.75 -10.23 -0.05
CA ARG A 22 -13.84 -11.31 0.96
C ARG A 22 -12.56 -12.14 1.06
N ARG A 23 -11.77 -12.21 -0.02
CA ARG A 23 -10.53 -13.00 -0.07
C ARG A 23 -9.37 -12.19 0.51
N PHE A 24 -8.89 -12.61 1.68
CA PHE A 24 -7.86 -11.90 2.44
C PHE A 24 -6.58 -11.61 1.64
N LEU A 25 -5.96 -12.64 1.06
CA LEU A 25 -4.69 -12.49 0.34
C LEU A 25 -4.82 -11.61 -0.90
N LEU A 26 -5.97 -11.70 -1.59
CA LEU A 26 -6.26 -10.90 -2.77
C LEU A 26 -6.44 -9.43 -2.38
N ALA A 27 -7.14 -9.15 -1.29
CA ALA A 27 -7.29 -7.79 -0.76
C ALA A 27 -5.94 -7.17 -0.39
N SER A 28 -5.06 -7.94 0.27
CA SER A 28 -3.72 -7.48 0.65
C SER A 28 -2.83 -7.20 -0.56
N ALA A 29 -2.88 -8.06 -1.59
CA ALA A 29 -2.14 -7.85 -2.83
C ALA A 29 -2.64 -6.60 -3.58
N LEU A 30 -3.95 -6.45 -3.79
CA LEU A 30 -4.52 -5.29 -4.48
C LEU A 30 -4.28 -3.98 -3.72
N SER A 31 -4.36 -4.03 -2.40
CA SER A 31 -4.00 -2.91 -1.52
C SER A 31 -2.55 -2.49 -1.72
N ALA A 32 -1.61 -3.43 -1.68
CA ALA A 32 -0.19 -3.14 -1.88
C ALA A 32 0.10 -2.57 -3.28
N ILE A 33 -0.50 -3.13 -4.33
CA ILE A 33 -0.37 -2.63 -5.70
C ILE A 33 -0.88 -1.19 -5.78
N SER A 34 -2.12 -0.94 -5.35
CA SER A 34 -2.72 0.39 -5.42
C SER A 34 -1.97 1.44 -4.58
N ALA A 35 -1.51 1.07 -3.38
CA ALA A 35 -0.74 1.97 -2.53
C ALA A 35 0.62 2.32 -3.13
N THR A 36 1.30 1.35 -3.73
CA THR A 36 2.60 1.56 -4.40
C THR A 36 2.44 2.48 -5.60
N LEU A 37 1.45 2.23 -6.45
CA LEU A 37 1.17 3.09 -7.62
C LEU A 37 0.82 4.52 -7.21
N LEU A 38 -0.01 4.70 -6.18
CA LEU A 38 -0.37 6.03 -5.67
C LEU A 38 0.84 6.76 -5.10
N PHE A 39 1.71 6.05 -4.38
CA PHE A 39 2.92 6.62 -3.81
C PHE A 39 3.94 7.02 -4.90
N GLU A 40 4.10 6.19 -5.93
CA GLU A 40 4.96 6.50 -7.07
C GLU A 40 4.44 7.71 -7.86
N LEU A 41 3.12 7.78 -8.08
CA LEU A 41 2.49 8.92 -8.73
C LEU A 41 2.73 10.21 -7.94
N LEU A 42 2.57 10.16 -6.61
CA LEU A 42 2.84 11.29 -5.73
C LEU A 42 4.31 11.72 -5.83
N THR A 43 5.23 10.75 -5.78
CA THR A 43 6.67 11.01 -5.86
C THR A 43 7.06 11.61 -7.21
N TYR A 44 6.47 11.14 -8.31
CA TYR A 44 6.67 11.70 -9.64
C TYR A 44 6.18 13.14 -9.74
N VAL A 45 5.02 13.46 -9.13
CA VAL A 45 4.48 14.82 -9.10
C VAL A 45 5.36 15.77 -8.27
N GLU A 46 5.90 15.30 -7.13
CA GLU A 46 6.77 16.12 -6.28
C GLU A 46 8.17 16.33 -6.87
N ALA A 47 8.77 15.29 -7.45
CA ALA A 47 10.15 15.32 -7.96
C ALA A 47 10.26 15.73 -9.43
N GLY A 48 9.16 15.65 -10.21
CA GLY A 48 9.14 15.94 -11.65
C GLY A 48 9.82 14.87 -12.53
N SER A 49 10.40 13.84 -11.93
CA SER A 49 11.06 12.74 -12.64
C SER A 49 11.00 11.45 -11.82
N LEU A 50 11.04 10.30 -12.49
CA LEU A 50 11.26 9.01 -11.83
C LEU A 50 12.73 8.87 -11.46
N ASP A 51 12.99 8.42 -10.24
CA ASP A 51 14.34 8.20 -9.73
C ASP A 51 15.04 7.08 -10.51
N SER A 52 16.37 7.13 -10.63
CA SER A 52 17.14 6.09 -11.35
C SER A 52 17.02 4.72 -10.67
N PHE A 53 16.71 4.72 -9.36
CA PHE A 53 16.46 3.52 -8.56
C PHE A 53 14.99 3.18 -8.39
N PHE A 54 14.12 3.71 -9.26
CA PHE A 54 12.66 3.52 -9.19
C PHE A 54 12.25 2.06 -8.96
N MET A 55 12.76 1.11 -9.74
CA MET A 55 12.40 -0.32 -9.56
C MET A 55 12.69 -0.86 -8.14
N ILE A 56 13.80 -0.44 -7.54
CA ILE A 56 14.16 -0.86 -6.18
C ILE A 56 13.21 -0.20 -5.18
N ALA A 57 12.96 1.09 -5.33
CA ALA A 57 12.03 1.83 -4.48
C ALA A 57 10.60 1.26 -4.57
N SER A 58 10.13 0.91 -5.76
CA SER A 58 8.85 0.23 -6.01
C SER A 58 8.75 -1.09 -5.26
N ALA A 59 9.78 -1.93 -5.34
CA ALA A 59 9.80 -3.22 -4.66
C ALA A 59 9.75 -3.07 -3.13
N PHE A 60 10.52 -2.12 -2.58
CA PHE A 60 10.48 -1.80 -1.14
C PHE A 60 9.12 -1.23 -0.72
N ALA A 61 8.56 -0.29 -1.48
CA ALA A 61 7.27 0.32 -1.22
C ALA A 61 6.15 -0.73 -1.26
N PHE A 62 6.20 -1.65 -2.23
CA PHE A 62 5.28 -2.76 -2.34
C PHE A 62 5.37 -3.70 -1.14
N GLY A 63 6.57 -4.13 -0.78
CA GLY A 63 6.80 -5.02 0.36
C GLY A 63 6.28 -4.41 1.67
N LEU A 64 6.60 -3.14 1.91
CA LEU A 64 6.14 -2.41 3.10
C LEU A 64 4.61 -2.26 3.11
N SER A 65 4.03 -1.84 1.98
CA SER A 65 2.57 -1.66 1.84
C SER A 65 1.82 -2.98 2.01
N PHE A 66 2.39 -4.08 1.53
CA PHE A 66 1.83 -5.42 1.71
C PHE A 66 1.83 -5.83 3.18
N LEU A 67 2.94 -5.63 3.90
CA LEU A 67 3.01 -5.92 5.34
C LEU A 67 2.00 -5.09 6.14
N ILE A 68 1.90 -3.78 5.84
CA ILE A 68 0.90 -2.90 6.45
C ILE A 68 -0.52 -3.40 6.13
N SER A 69 -0.79 -3.75 4.88
CA SER A 69 -2.11 -4.24 4.48
C SER A 69 -2.46 -5.56 5.15
N VAL A 70 -1.51 -6.48 5.32
CA VAL A 70 -1.72 -7.74 6.04
C VAL A 70 -2.03 -7.46 7.51
N ALA A 71 -1.27 -6.58 8.17
CA ALA A 71 -1.50 -6.22 9.57
C ALA A 71 -2.91 -5.61 9.79
N ILE A 72 -3.33 -4.70 8.92
CA ILE A 72 -4.66 -4.08 8.96
C ILE A 72 -5.75 -5.08 8.63
N GLY A 73 -5.53 -5.92 7.62
CA GLY A 73 -6.46 -6.99 7.27
C GLY A 73 -6.69 -7.94 8.44
N LEU A 74 -5.63 -8.33 9.16
CA LEU A 74 -5.73 -9.20 10.34
C LEU A 74 -6.55 -8.53 11.45
N LEU A 75 -6.32 -7.24 11.69
CA LEU A 75 -7.10 -6.46 12.64
C LEU A 75 -8.59 -6.40 12.24
N MET A 76 -8.88 -6.10 10.96
CA MET A 76 -10.25 -6.07 10.44
C MET A 76 -10.96 -7.42 10.53
N ARG A 77 -10.22 -8.52 10.33
CA ARG A 77 -10.76 -9.87 10.47
C ARG A 77 -11.17 -10.15 11.91
N ARG A 78 -10.33 -9.81 12.88
CA ARG A 78 -10.65 -9.95 14.32
C ARG A 78 -11.82 -9.09 14.77
N LEU A 79 -12.09 -7.96 14.11
CA LEU A 79 -13.23 -7.09 14.43
C LEU A 79 -14.55 -7.56 13.80
N ARG A 80 -14.51 -8.51 12.86
CA ARG A 80 -15.70 -9.10 12.22
C ARG A 80 -16.12 -10.43 12.85
N GLU A 81 -15.22 -11.09 13.57
CA GLU A 81 -15.48 -12.29 14.38
C GLU A 81 -15.95 -11.88 15.79
#